data_AF-A0A968MUT6-F1
#
_entry.id   AF-A0A968MUT6-F1
#
_cell.length_a   1.000
_cell.length_b   1.000
_cell.length_c   1.000
_cell.angle_alpha   90.00
_cell.angle_beta   90.00
_cell.angle_gamma   90.00
#
_symmetry.space_group_name_H-M   'P 1'
#
loop_
_entity.id
_entity.type
_entity.pdbx_description
1 polymer ?
#
loop_
_entity_poly.entity_id
_entity_poly.type
_entity_poly.pdbx_seq_one_letter_code
_entity_poly.pdbx_strand_id
1 'polypeptide(L)'
;MDEDFVQLRIHGLKDDLFEILRNEPKLVMVEGNKILEVKSTVYDKGTAALSLINQRHYEFIMAIGDDRTDEDLFGVLPPTAFTIKVGTSMSLARYNLRSQKLVYDFFNTLLTTSEVI
;
A
#
# COMPACT_ATOMS: atom_id res chain seq x y z
N MET A 1 2.05 -27.04 -21.31
CA MET A 1 0.67 -26.60 -21.03
C MET A 1 0.40 -25.49 -22.03
N ASP A 2 -0.66 -25.61 -22.81
CA ASP A 2 -0.98 -24.71 -23.91
C ASP A 2 -1.35 -23.31 -23.37
N GLU A 3 -0.74 -22.26 -23.93
CA GLU A 3 -0.94 -20.87 -23.49
C GLU A 3 -2.40 -20.44 -23.70
N ASP A 4 -3.03 -20.95 -24.77
CA ASP A 4 -4.45 -20.72 -25.07
C ASP A 4 -5.35 -21.36 -24.01
N PHE A 5 -4.98 -22.54 -23.49
CA PHE A 5 -5.74 -23.21 -22.42
C PHE A 5 -5.66 -22.45 -21.09
N VAL A 6 -4.51 -21.83 -20.80
CA VAL A 6 -4.36 -20.98 -19.61
C VAL A 6 -5.24 -19.73 -19.71
N GLN A 7 -5.28 -19.07 -20.88
CA GLN A 7 -6.13 -17.90 -21.10
C GLN A 7 -7.62 -18.24 -20.97
N LEU A 8 -8.04 -19.38 -21.53
CA LEU A 8 -9.43 -19.84 -21.42
C LEU A 8 -9.84 -20.08 -19.96
N ARG A 9 -8.95 -20.66 -19.15
CA ARG A 9 -9.18 -20.90 -17.72
C ARG A 9 -9.27 -19.59 -16.93
N ILE A 10 -8.40 -18.61 -17.23
CA ILE A 10 -8.42 -17.30 -16.59
C ILE A 10 -9.69 -16.55 -16.92
N HIS A 11 -10.14 -16.58 -18.18
CA HIS A 11 -11.39 -15.94 -18.58
C HIS A 11 -12.59 -16.54 -17.84
N GLY A 12 -12.71 -17.87 -17.81
CA GLY A 12 -13.81 -18.52 -17.08
C GLY A 12 -13.80 -18.18 -15.58
N LEU A 13 -12.62 -18.15 -14.95
CA LEU A 13 -12.50 -17.73 -13.54
C LEU A 13 -12.95 -16.27 -13.33
N LYS A 14 -12.60 -15.37 -14.25
CA LYS A 14 -13.02 -13.96 -14.17
C LYS A 14 -14.52 -13.82 -14.29
N ASP A 15 -15.14 -14.54 -15.23
CA ASP A 15 -16.59 -14.52 -15.43
C ASP A 15 -17.32 -15.04 -14.19
N ASP A 16 -16.86 -16.18 -13.64
CA ASP A 16 -17.43 -16.77 -12.43
C ASP A 16 -17.32 -15.81 -11.22
N LEU A 17 -16.14 -15.19 -11.04
CA LEU A 17 -15.93 -14.22 -9.97
C LEU A 17 -16.76 -12.96 -10.19
N PHE A 18 -16.90 -12.49 -11.43
CA PHE A 18 -17.72 -11.33 -11.74
C PHE A 18 -19.19 -11.57 -11.38
N GLU A 19 -19.72 -12.75 -11.70
CA GLU A 19 -21.09 -13.13 -11.32
C GLU A 19 -21.28 -13.23 -9.80
N ILE A 20 -20.30 -13.81 -9.08
CA ILE A 20 -20.33 -13.87 -7.60
C ILE A 20 -20.34 -12.45 -7.00
N LEU A 21 -19.51 -11.55 -7.53
CA LEU A 21 -19.33 -10.20 -7.01
C LEU A 21 -20.44 -9.22 -7.46
N ARG A 22 -21.32 -9.63 -8.37
CA ARG A 22 -22.36 -8.77 -8.96
C ARG A 22 -23.26 -8.08 -7.93
N ASN A 23 -23.50 -8.73 -6.80
CA ASN A 23 -24.35 -8.21 -5.71
C ASN A 23 -23.54 -7.65 -4.53
N GLU A 24 -22.21 -7.55 -4.64
CA GLU A 24 -21.31 -7.05 -3.60
C GLU A 24 -20.62 -5.75 -4.05
N PRO A 25 -21.34 -4.61 -4.08
CA PRO A 25 -20.82 -3.34 -4.63
C PRO A 25 -19.62 -2.76 -3.85
N LYS A 26 -19.32 -3.32 -2.67
CA LYS A 26 -18.17 -2.95 -1.85
C LYS A 26 -16.90 -3.71 -2.22
N LEU A 27 -16.97 -4.67 -3.14
CA LEU A 27 -15.83 -5.45 -3.60
C LEU A 27 -15.55 -5.13 -5.07
N VAL A 28 -14.27 -5.11 -5.44
CA VAL A 28 -13.82 -4.93 -6.82
C VAL A 28 -12.75 -5.96 -7.14
N MET A 29 -12.85 -6.50 -8.36
CA MET A 29 -11.83 -7.37 -8.94
C MET A 29 -10.76 -6.52 -9.62
N VAL A 30 -9.50 -6.74 -9.27
CA VAL A 30 -8.34 -6.02 -9.78
C VAL A 30 -7.37 -7.02 -10.41
N GLU A 31 -6.95 -6.72 -11.63
CA GLU A 31 -5.96 -7.52 -12.35
C GLU A 31 -4.55 -6.95 -12.15
N GLY A 32 -3.61 -7.84 -11.86
CA GLY A 32 -2.19 -7.51 -11.77
C GLY A 32 -1.34 -8.47 -12.62
N ASN A 33 -0.01 -8.38 -12.48
CA ASN A 33 0.90 -9.26 -13.21
C ASN A 33 0.74 -10.72 -12.78
N LYS A 34 -0.04 -11.49 -13.55
CA LYS A 34 -0.39 -12.90 -13.26
C LYS A 34 -1.10 -13.10 -11.92
N ILE A 35 -1.81 -12.08 -11.45
CA ILE A 35 -2.64 -12.14 -10.24
C ILE A 35 -4.02 -11.55 -10.51
N LEU A 36 -5.00 -12.09 -9.80
CA LEU A 36 -6.37 -11.57 -9.74
C LEU A 36 -6.71 -11.37 -8.27
N GLU A 37 -6.98 -10.14 -7.87
CA GLU A 37 -7.25 -9.75 -6.50
C GLU A 37 -8.71 -9.30 -6.38
N VAL A 38 -9.38 -9.70 -5.29
CA VAL A 38 -10.69 -9.14 -4.93
C VAL A 38 -10.49 -8.34 -3.65
N LYS A 39 -10.76 -7.04 -3.72
CA LYS A 39 -10.52 -6.12 -2.60
C LYS A 39 -11.71 -5.22 -2.32
N SER A 40 -11.75 -4.66 -1.12
CA SER A 40 -12.74 -3.64 -0.78
C SER A 40 -12.54 -2.38 -1.62
N THR A 41 -13.63 -1.78 -2.08
CA THR A 41 -13.64 -0.41 -2.67
C THR A 41 -13.58 0.67 -1.59
N VAL A 42 -13.81 0.29 -0.33
CA VAL A 42 -13.94 1.20 0.82
C VAL A 42 -12.68 1.24 1.68
N TYR A 43 -11.84 0.20 1.61
CA TYR A 43 -10.65 0.06 2.45
C TYR A 43 -9.37 0.00 1.61
N ASP A 44 -8.41 0.81 2.00
CA ASP A 44 -7.06 0.93 1.48
C ASP A 44 -6.12 1.35 2.63
N LYS A 45 -4.84 1.57 2.32
CA LYS A 45 -3.85 1.97 3.34
C LYS A 45 -4.15 3.37 3.92
N GLY A 46 -4.75 4.27 3.14
CA GLY A 46 -5.11 5.62 3.59
C GLY A 46 -6.25 5.62 4.60
N THR A 47 -7.36 4.98 4.25
CA THR A 47 -8.52 4.79 5.15
C THR A 47 -8.13 4.04 6.43
N ALA A 48 -7.25 3.03 6.35
CA ALA A 48 -6.71 2.36 7.52
C ALA A 48 -5.87 3.31 8.40
N ALA A 49 -5.01 4.14 7.79
CA ALA A 49 -4.21 5.11 8.53
C ALA A 49 -5.07 6.19 9.19
N LEU A 50 -6.09 6.72 8.50
CA LEU A 50 -7.05 7.66 9.07
C LEU A 50 -7.76 7.04 10.29
N SER A 51 -8.20 5.79 10.17
CA SER A 51 -8.79 5.06 11.30
C SER A 51 -7.84 4.97 12.49
N LEU A 52 -6.55 4.71 12.25
CA LEU A 52 -5.55 4.61 13.31
C LEU A 52 -5.23 5.97 13.97
N ILE A 53 -4.93 7.00 13.18
CA ILE A 53 -4.51 8.30 13.72
C ILE A 53 -5.66 9.07 14.42
N ASN A 54 -6.91 8.74 14.11
CA ASN A 54 -8.07 9.33 14.76
C ASN A 54 -8.42 8.67 16.11
N GLN A 55 -7.81 7.54 16.47
CA GLN A 55 -8.09 6.86 17.74
C GLN A 55 -7.51 7.57 18.96
N ARG A 56 -6.40 8.31 18.78
CA ARG A 56 -5.73 9.06 19.84
C ARG A 56 -4.78 10.10 19.25
N HIS A 57 -4.30 11.00 20.10
CA HIS A 57 -3.25 11.92 19.72
C HIS A 57 -1.88 11.21 19.69
N TYR A 58 -1.17 11.31 18.58
CA TYR A 58 0.19 10.80 18.41
C TYR A 58 1.15 11.98 18.27
N GLU A 59 2.19 12.02 19.11
CA GLU A 59 3.24 13.06 19.05
C GLU A 59 4.19 12.88 17.86
N PHE A 60 4.24 11.65 17.33
CA PHE A 60 5.07 11.29 16.19
C PHE A 60 4.32 10.32 15.26
N ILE A 61 4.34 10.61 13.97
CA ILE A 61 3.73 9.79 12.92
C ILE A 61 4.76 9.62 11.81
N MET A 62 5.07 8.38 11.45
CA MET A 62 5.93 8.04 10.32
C MET A 62 5.26 6.98 9.45
N ALA A 63 5.34 7.15 8.13
CA ALA A 63 4.95 6.15 7.15
C ALA A 63 6.07 5.97 6.12
N ILE A 64 6.41 4.70 5.85
CA ILE A 64 7.41 4.32 4.85
C ILE A 64 6.73 3.32 3.91
N GLY A 65 6.84 3.53 2.60
CA GLY A 65 6.22 2.68 1.59
C GLY A 65 6.94 2.75 0.25
N ASP A 66 6.84 1.70 -0.56
CA ASP A 66 7.62 1.52 -1.79
C ASP A 66 6.77 1.44 -3.06
N ASP A 67 5.45 1.24 -2.95
CA ASP A 67 4.59 0.97 -4.09
C ASP A 67 3.48 2.02 -4.25
N ARG A 68 2.78 1.99 -5.39
CA ARG A 68 1.70 2.92 -5.72
C ARG A 68 0.57 2.91 -4.70
N THR A 69 0.33 1.76 -4.05
CA THR A 69 -0.70 1.65 -3.00
C THR A 69 -0.39 2.48 -1.75
N ASP A 70 0.88 2.83 -1.52
CA ASP A 70 1.29 3.67 -0.39
C ASP A 70 1.01 5.16 -0.63
N GLU A 71 0.69 5.54 -1.86
CA GLU A 71 0.34 6.94 -2.18
C GLU A 71 -0.97 7.35 -1.51
N ASP A 72 -1.94 6.45 -1.41
CA ASP A 72 -3.18 6.67 -0.67
C ASP A 72 -2.89 6.90 0.83
N LEU A 73 -1.89 6.20 1.38
CA LEU A 73 -1.40 6.40 2.75
C LEU A 73 -0.72 7.77 2.90
N PHE A 74 0.19 8.14 2.01
CA PHE A 74 0.90 9.41 2.12
C PHE A 74 -0.05 10.61 1.96
N GLY A 75 -1.03 10.52 1.07
CA GLY A 75 -1.97 11.60 0.76
C GLY A 75 -2.89 11.97 1.92
N VAL A 76 -3.21 11.04 2.81
CA VAL A 76 -4.11 11.29 3.95
C VAL A 76 -3.40 11.73 5.23
N LEU A 77 -2.08 11.54 5.31
CA LEU A 77 -1.33 11.82 6.54
C LEU A 77 -1.11 13.32 6.74
N PRO A 78 -1.20 13.81 8.01
CA PRO A 78 -1.10 15.23 8.29
C PRO A 78 0.27 15.81 7.88
N PRO A 79 0.38 17.14 7.65
CA PRO A 79 1.63 17.84 7.34
C PRO A 79 2.78 17.59 8.33
N THR A 80 2.45 17.25 9.57
CA THR A 80 3.40 16.94 10.65
C THR A 80 3.99 15.53 10.56
N ALA A 81 3.40 14.63 9.79
CA ALA A 81 3.90 13.26 9.63
C ALA A 81 5.20 13.19 8.80
N PHE A 82 6.05 12.21 9.08
CA PHE A 82 7.20 11.88 8.25
C PHE A 82 6.79 10.81 7.24
N THR A 83 6.63 11.20 5.97
CA THR A 83 6.28 10.27 4.89
C THR A 83 7.49 10.03 3.99
N ILE A 84 7.85 8.76 3.78
CA ILE A 84 9.07 8.35 3.10
C ILE A 84 8.75 7.35 1.98
N LYS A 85 9.04 7.72 0.73
CA LYS A 85 9.01 6.81 -0.41
C LYS A 85 10.28 6.00 -0.47
N VAL A 86 10.17 4.69 -0.62
CA VAL A 86 11.30 3.83 -0.99
C VAL A 86 11.38 3.77 -2.52
N GLY A 87 12.52 4.15 -3.08
CA GLY A 87 12.76 4.34 -4.50
C GLY A 87 12.84 5.81 -4.92
N THR A 88 12.85 6.03 -6.24
CA THR A 88 13.01 7.37 -6.85
C THR A 88 11.86 7.77 -7.77
N SER A 89 10.77 6.98 -7.78
CA SER A 89 9.56 7.32 -8.52
C SER A 89 8.86 8.53 -7.90
N MET A 90 8.05 9.23 -8.71
CA MET A 90 7.17 10.28 -8.21
C MET A 90 6.27 9.75 -7.08
N SER A 91 6.07 10.57 -6.04
CA SER A 91 5.34 10.20 -4.84
C SER A 91 4.82 11.44 -4.12
N LEU A 92 3.72 11.29 -3.37
CA LEU A 92 3.16 12.22 -2.39
C LEU A 92 3.95 12.22 -1.07
N ALA A 93 4.88 11.27 -0.88
CA ALA A 93 5.80 11.28 0.25
C ALA A 93 6.71 12.52 0.23
N ARG A 94 7.02 13.06 1.41
CA ARG A 94 7.85 14.28 1.57
C ARG A 94 9.34 13.99 1.46
N TYR A 95 9.74 12.75 1.72
CA TYR A 95 11.12 12.30 1.65
C TYR A 95 11.23 11.02 0.85
N ASN A 96 12.45 10.65 0.46
CA ASN A 96 12.69 9.38 -0.21
C ASN A 96 14.00 8.71 0.25
N LEU A 97 13.95 7.38 0.35
CA LEU A 97 15.11 6.50 0.50
C LEU A 97 15.28 5.72 -0.79
N ARG A 98 16.48 5.72 -1.39
CA ARG A 98 16.68 5.18 -2.74
C ARG A 98 16.48 3.67 -2.87
N SER A 99 16.51 2.93 -1.77
CA SER A 99 16.33 1.49 -1.76
C SER A 99 15.85 0.99 -0.41
N GLN A 100 15.27 -0.21 -0.40
CA GLN A 100 14.82 -0.87 0.82
C GLN A 100 15.97 -1.11 1.81
N LYS A 101 17.20 -1.32 1.32
CA LYS A 101 18.40 -1.44 2.18
C LYS A 101 18.58 -0.21 3.08
N LEU A 102 18.38 0.98 2.52
CA LEU A 102 18.55 2.24 3.26
C LEU A 102 17.50 2.43 4.35
N VAL A 103 16.36 1.72 4.30
CA VAL A 103 15.36 1.73 5.38
C VAL A 103 15.94 1.11 6.65
N TYR A 104 16.71 0.02 6.51
CA TYR A 104 17.39 -0.59 7.65
C TYR A 104 18.48 0.31 8.23
N ASP A 105 19.30 0.91 7.37
CA ASP A 105 20.35 1.85 7.80
C ASP A 105 19.76 3.08 8.52
N PHE A 106 18.62 3.57 8.02
CA PHE A 106 17.85 4.64 8.63
C PHE A 106 17.37 4.27 10.03
N PHE A 107 16.73 3.11 10.20
CA PHE A 107 16.27 2.66 11.52
C PHE A 107 17.42 2.37 12.49
N ASN A 108 18.52 1.78 12.01
CA ASN A 108 19.71 1.55 12.85
C ASN A 108 20.25 2.87 13.40
N THR A 109 20.34 3.90 12.55
CA THR A 109 20.79 5.23 12.96
C THR A 109 19.82 5.89 13.95
N LEU A 110 18.52 5.76 13.70
CA LEU A 110 17.48 6.32 14.59
C LEU A 110 17.55 5.68 15.98
N LEU A 111 17.75 4.37 16.04
CA LEU A 111 17.83 3.62 17.30
C LEU A 111 19.12 3.89 18.08
N THR A 112 20.27 4.01 17.40
CA THR A 112 21.56 4.29 18.08
C THR A 112 21.67 5.72 18.57
N THR A 113 20.91 6.66 18.01
CA THR A 113 20.86 8.05 18.49
C THR A 113 20.13 8.17 19.84
N SER A 114 19.39 7.14 20.25
CA SER A 114 18.63 7.08 21.52
C SER A 114 19.50 6.90 22.77
N GLU A 115 20.82 6.64 22.64
CA GLU A 115 21.74 6.50 23.79
C GLU A 115 22.34 7.83 24.27
N VAL A 116 21.90 8.97 23.72
CA VAL A 116 22.39 10.29 24.13
C VAL A 116 21.21 11.19 24.52
N ILE A 117 20.51 10.83 25.59
CA ILE A 117 19.75 11.76 26.45
C ILE A 117 19.94 11.33 27.90
#